data_AF-A0A4U5UYB2-F1
#
_entry.id   AF-A0A4U5UYB2-F1
#
_cell.length_a   1.000
_cell.length_b   1.000
_cell.length_c   1.000
_cell.angle_alpha   90.00
_cell.angle_beta   90.00
_cell.angle_gamma   90.00
#
_symmetry.space_group_name_H-M   'P 1'
#
loop_
_entity.id
_entity.type
_entity.pdbx_description
1 polymer ?
#
loop_
_entity_poly.entity_id
_entity_poly.type
_entity_poly.pdbx_seq_one_letter_code
_entity_poly.pdbx_strand_id
1 'polypeptide(L)'
;MDWFHCNQCFTRRGSKFLVSSCGHICCEACIKSKQCSVCGASCSYLPITDEMKPQEKSFFKDPVKLIQSRLQHISQIALFQQTQMERVTAHFKHKSIELERHLKEVSEQSYRQLAKLKRENAELKKQLSELKRETAELKKPLSQRRVSVPKIY
;
A
#
# COMPACT_ATOMS: atom_id res chain seq x y z
N MET A 1 10.15 -40.21 15.81
CA MET A 1 11.39 -39.45 16.10
C MET A 1 12.51 -40.26 15.50
N ASP A 2 12.80 -40.01 14.22
CA ASP A 2 13.55 -40.98 13.40
C ASP A 2 14.94 -40.51 12.95
N TRP A 3 15.33 -39.29 13.34
CA TRP A 3 16.58 -38.70 12.87
C TRP A 3 17.75 -38.93 13.83
N PHE A 4 17.49 -39.21 15.12
CA PHE A 4 18.54 -39.40 16.13
C PHE A 4 18.55 -40.81 16.74
N HIS A 5 19.70 -41.18 17.29
CA HIS A 5 20.02 -42.46 17.92
C HIS A 5 21.01 -42.19 19.06
N CYS A 6 21.29 -43.20 19.90
CA CYS A 6 22.34 -43.09 20.91
C CYS A 6 23.70 -42.99 20.21
N ASN A 7 24.46 -41.92 20.40
CA ASN A 7 25.77 -41.73 19.78
C ASN A 7 26.86 -42.66 20.34
N GLN A 8 26.58 -43.40 21.42
CA GLN A 8 27.50 -44.41 21.96
C GLN A 8 27.26 -45.81 21.38
N CYS A 9 26.01 -46.29 21.40
CA CYS A 9 25.68 -47.67 21.02
C CYS A 9 24.84 -47.77 19.74
N PHE A 10 24.54 -46.64 19.10
CA PHE A 10 23.80 -46.52 17.84
C PHE A 10 22.37 -47.09 17.86
N THR A 11 21.84 -47.46 19.04
CA THR A 11 20.46 -47.95 19.16
C THR A 11 19.45 -46.83 18.99
N ARG A 12 18.35 -47.17 18.32
CA ARG A 12 17.14 -46.34 18.18
C ARG A 12 15.98 -46.84 19.02
N ARG A 13 16.10 -48.02 19.65
CA ARG A 13 14.96 -48.70 20.28
C ARG A 13 14.75 -48.28 21.75
N GLY A 14 13.50 -47.92 22.07
CA GLY A 14 12.86 -48.18 23.37
C GLY A 14 13.48 -47.60 24.63
N SER A 15 14.39 -46.63 24.53
CA SER A 15 15.03 -46.01 25.70
C SER A 15 14.80 -44.50 25.72
N LYS A 16 14.69 -43.91 26.91
CA LYS A 16 14.72 -42.46 27.09
C LYS A 16 16.08 -41.94 26.64
N PHE A 17 16.07 -40.91 25.79
CA PHE A 17 17.28 -40.25 25.32
C PHE A 17 17.52 -38.96 26.10
N LEU A 18 18.79 -38.67 26.36
CA LEU A 18 19.22 -37.42 26.97
C LEU A 18 20.29 -36.78 26.07
N VAL A 19 20.25 -35.45 25.96
CA VAL A 19 21.29 -34.66 25.30
C VAL A 19 22.25 -34.12 26.36
N SER A 20 23.55 -34.28 26.13
CA SER A 20 24.58 -33.72 27.00
C SER A 20 24.82 -32.23 26.71
N SER A 21 25.40 -31.50 27.65
CA SER A 21 25.82 -30.10 27.42
C SER A 21 26.88 -29.93 26.31
N CYS A 22 27.57 -31.01 25.93
CA CYS A 22 28.46 -31.02 24.76
C CYS A 22 27.76 -31.42 23.44
N GLY A 23 26.44 -31.64 23.45
CA GLY A 23 25.62 -31.87 22.25
C GLY A 23 25.46 -33.33 21.82
N HIS A 24 26.01 -34.30 22.55
CA HIS A 24 25.84 -35.72 22.24
C HIS A 24 24.53 -36.26 22.80
N ILE A 25 23.85 -37.08 22.01
CA ILE A 25 22.60 -37.75 22.38
C ILE A 25 22.92 -39.17 22.83
N CYS A 26 22.56 -39.52 24.05
CA CYS A 26 22.79 -40.85 24.62
C CYS A 26 21.49 -41.46 25.13
N CYS A 27 21.34 -42.79 25.02
CA CYS A 27 20.30 -43.48 25.77
C CYS A 27 20.69 -43.52 27.26
N GLU A 28 19.68 -43.57 28.13
CA GLU A 28 19.87 -43.67 29.59
C GLU A 28 20.84 -44.79 30.00
N ALA A 29 20.77 -45.96 29.34
CA ALA A 29 21.65 -47.09 29.62
C ALA A 29 23.15 -46.85 29.34
N CYS A 30 23.47 -45.91 28.42
CA CYS A 30 24.85 -45.56 28.10
C CYS A 30 25.41 -44.46 29.01
N ILE A 31 24.59 -43.84 29.86
CA ILE A 31 25.00 -42.79 30.77
C ILE A 31 25.35 -43.42 32.11
N LYS A 32 26.64 -43.53 32.41
CA LYS A 32 27.16 -44.19 33.62
C LYS A 32 27.66 -43.20 34.69
N SER A 33 27.98 -41.97 34.29
CA SER A 33 28.52 -40.94 35.16
C SER A 33 28.24 -39.55 34.57
N LYS A 34 28.75 -38.49 35.21
CA LYS A 34 28.70 -37.12 34.67
C LYS A 34 29.64 -36.89 33.48
N GLN A 35 30.47 -37.87 33.09
CA GLN A 35 31.28 -37.77 31.88
C GLN A 35 30.50 -38.23 30.64
N CYS A 36 30.71 -37.55 29.52
CA CYS A 36 30.15 -37.91 28.23
C CYS A 36 30.76 -39.22 27.73
N SER A 37 29.94 -40.22 27.46
CA SER A 37 30.41 -41.52 26.96
C SER A 37 31.05 -41.42 25.56
N VAL A 38 30.76 -40.37 24.79
CA VAL A 38 31.27 -40.17 23.43
C VAL A 38 32.59 -39.39 23.39
N CYS A 39 32.69 -38.27 24.12
CA CYS A 39 33.87 -37.40 24.07
C CYS A 39 34.63 -37.23 25.40
N GLY A 40 34.17 -37.85 26.48
CA GLY A 40 34.81 -37.82 27.81
C GLY A 40 34.62 -36.53 28.62
N ALA A 41 34.04 -35.47 28.02
CA ALA A 41 33.82 -34.19 28.71
C ALA A 41 32.88 -34.32 29.91
N SER A 42 33.10 -33.53 30.97
CA SER A 42 32.13 -33.39 32.07
C SER A 42 30.89 -32.66 31.56
N CYS A 43 29.71 -33.26 31.68
CA CYS A 43 28.47 -32.76 31.10
C CYS A 43 27.29 -32.87 32.07
N SER A 44 26.37 -31.91 31.95
CA SER A 44 24.99 -32.11 32.39
C SER A 44 24.21 -32.83 31.29
N TYR A 45 23.13 -33.50 31.67
CA TYR A 45 22.25 -34.21 30.75
C TYR A 45 20.82 -33.71 30.90
N LEU A 46 20.19 -33.42 29.77
CA LEU A 46 18.80 -32.99 29.69
C LEU A 46 17.98 -34.07 28.96
N PRO A 47 16.91 -34.61 29.57
CA PRO A 47 16.00 -35.53 28.88
C PRO A 47 15.39 -34.90 27.64
N ILE A 48 15.39 -35.64 26.53
CA ILE A 48 14.72 -35.24 25.29
C ILE A 48 13.25 -35.69 25.41
N THR A 49 12.39 -34.78 25.86
CA THR A 49 10.97 -35.04 26.10
C THR A 49 10.09 -33.91 25.59
N ASP A 50 8.77 -34.07 25.67
CA ASP A 50 7.84 -33.05 25.22
C ASP A 50 7.78 -31.81 26.14
N GLU A 51 8.25 -31.95 27.37
CA GLU A 51 8.28 -30.93 28.43
C GLU A 51 9.52 -30.01 28.37
N MET A 52 10.44 -30.23 27.42
CA MET A 52 11.59 -29.34 27.19
C MET A 52 11.13 -27.89 26.91
N LYS A 53 11.98 -26.92 27.24
CA LYS A 53 11.70 -25.52 26.90
C LYS A 53 11.55 -25.38 25.38
N PRO A 54 10.67 -24.49 24.88
CA PRO A 54 10.40 -24.38 23.44
C PRO A 54 11.64 -24.15 22.57
N GLN A 55 12.62 -23.41 23.06
CA GLN A 55 13.89 -23.14 22.38
C GLN A 55 14.73 -24.41 22.23
N GLU A 56 14.86 -25.20 23.30
CA GLU A 56 15.62 -26.46 23.31
C GLU A 56 14.91 -27.53 22.47
N LYS A 57 13.58 -27.63 22.59
CA LYS A 57 12.74 -28.54 21.81
C LYS A 57 12.84 -28.29 20.30
N SER A 58 13.14 -27.06 19.89
CA SER A 58 13.21 -26.69 18.47
C SER A 58 14.29 -27.45 17.70
N PHE A 59 15.40 -27.82 18.35
CA PHE A 59 16.49 -28.60 17.75
C PHE A 59 16.10 -30.04 17.41
N PHE A 60 15.03 -30.55 18.03
CA PHE A 60 14.56 -31.92 17.83
C PHE A 60 13.33 -32.01 16.93
N LYS A 61 12.82 -30.88 16.44
CA LYS A 61 11.71 -30.84 15.49
C LYS A 61 12.21 -31.07 14.07
N ASP A 62 11.30 -31.60 13.25
CA ASP A 62 11.51 -31.77 11.81
C ASP A 62 11.75 -30.40 11.14
N PRO A 63 12.94 -30.16 10.53
CA PRO A 63 13.25 -28.91 9.86
C PRO A 63 12.26 -28.56 8.75
N VAL A 64 11.74 -29.55 8.01
CA VAL A 64 10.78 -29.31 6.92
C VAL A 64 9.48 -28.77 7.49
N LYS A 65 8.98 -29.34 8.58
CA LYS A 65 7.77 -28.85 9.27
C LYS A 65 7.95 -27.46 9.86
N LEU A 66 9.13 -27.16 10.41
CA LEU A 66 9.45 -25.82 10.90
C LEU A 66 9.41 -24.78 9.78
N ILE A 67 10.07 -25.07 8.66
CA ILE A 67 10.07 -24.18 7.48
C ILE A 67 8.65 -23.99 6.97
N GLN A 68 7.89 -25.07 6.81
CA GLN A 68 6.51 -25.01 6.32
C GLN A 68 5.64 -24.12 7.22
N SER A 69 5.71 -24.29 8.54
CA SER A 69 4.95 -23.46 9.49
C SER A 69 5.34 -21.98 9.42
N ARG A 70 6.64 -21.69 9.28
CA ARG A 70 7.14 -20.31 9.14
C ARG A 70 6.68 -19.68 7.83
N LEU A 71 6.77 -20.41 6.71
CA LEU A 71 6.32 -19.94 5.40
C LEU A 71 4.81 -19.69 5.37
N GLN A 72 4.01 -20.54 6.01
CA GLN A 72 2.57 -20.32 6.15
C GLN A 72 2.28 -18.99 6.88
N HIS A 73 2.98 -18.72 7.98
CA HIS A 73 2.82 -17.47 8.71
C HIS A 73 3.24 -16.25 7.89
N ILE A 74 4.37 -16.32 7.19
CA ILE A 74 4.84 -15.25 6.30
C ILE A 74 3.84 -15.02 5.16
N SER A 75 3.26 -16.07 4.60
CA SER A 75 2.25 -15.97 3.53
C SER A 75 0.99 -15.26 4.00
N GLN A 76 0.54 -15.52 5.24
CA GLN A 76 -0.59 -14.79 5.83
C GLN A 76 -0.30 -13.30 6.01
N ILE A 77 0.91 -12.96 6.47
CA ILE A 77 1.35 -11.56 6.59
C ILE A 77 1.36 -10.88 5.21
N ALA A 78 1.92 -11.54 4.21
CA ALA A 78 1.99 -11.02 2.85
C ALA A 78 0.59 -10.77 2.27
N LEU A 79 -0.34 -11.72 2.45
CA LEU A 79 -1.72 -11.58 2.00
C LEU A 79 -2.44 -10.41 2.68
N PHE A 80 -2.22 -10.24 3.99
CA PHE A 80 -2.77 -9.11 4.73
C PHE A 80 -2.25 -7.78 4.16
N GLN A 81 -0.93 -7.65 3.97
CA GLN A 81 -0.31 -6.45 3.42
C GLN A 81 -0.79 -6.15 1.99
N GLN A 82 -0.91 -7.17 1.15
CA GLN A 82 -1.45 -7.06 -0.20
C GLN A 82 -2.89 -6.52 -0.17
N THR A 83 -3.74 -7.09 0.68
CA THR A 83 -5.14 -6.65 0.84
C THR A 83 -5.21 -5.17 1.25
N GLN A 84 -4.33 -4.71 2.15
CA GLN A 84 -4.30 -3.29 2.52
C GLN A 84 -3.89 -2.40 1.33
N MET A 85 -2.88 -2.81 0.56
CA MET A 85 -2.43 -2.07 -0.63
C MET A 85 -3.53 -1.98 -1.70
N GLU A 86 -4.28 -3.06 -1.91
CA GLU A 86 -5.41 -3.10 -2.84
C GLU A 86 -6.52 -2.14 -2.44
N ARG A 87 -6.82 -2.00 -1.15
CA ARG A 87 -7.82 -1.04 -0.65
C ARG A 87 -7.40 0.41 -0.94
N VAL A 88 -6.14 0.75 -0.68
CA VAL A 88 -5.60 2.08 -0.98
C VAL A 88 -5.67 2.34 -2.48
N THR A 89 -5.24 1.37 -3.29
CA THR A 89 -5.28 1.44 -4.76
C THR A 89 -6.71 1.65 -5.26
N ALA A 90 -7.68 0.91 -4.74
CA ALA A 90 -9.10 1.03 -5.10
C ALA A 90 -9.67 2.41 -4.73
N HIS A 91 -9.34 2.92 -3.53
CA HIS A 91 -9.77 4.25 -3.10
C HIS A 91 -9.29 5.35 -4.06
N PHE A 92 -8.00 5.36 -4.38
CA PHE A 92 -7.44 6.39 -5.27
C PHE A 92 -7.90 6.23 -6.73
N LYS A 93 -8.11 4.99 -7.20
CA LYS A 93 -8.74 4.76 -8.52
C LYS A 93 -10.14 5.35 -8.59
N HIS A 94 -10.98 5.09 -7.58
CA HIS A 94 -12.33 5.66 -7.53
C HIS A 94 -12.28 7.19 -7.47
N LYS A 95 -11.38 7.75 -6.66
CA LYS A 95 -11.20 9.21 -6.57
C LYS A 95 -10.76 9.84 -7.88
N SER A 96 -9.86 9.18 -8.64
CA SER A 96 -9.44 9.64 -9.97
C SER A 96 -10.63 9.73 -10.92
N ILE A 97 -11.44 8.67 -10.99
CA ILE A 97 -12.63 8.62 -11.87
C ILE A 97 -13.63 9.73 -11.50
N GLU A 98 -13.87 9.94 -10.20
CA GLU A 98 -14.75 11.02 -9.72
C GLU A 98 -14.25 12.40 -10.14
N LEU A 99 -12.95 12.66 -9.97
CA LEU A 99 -12.32 13.92 -10.34
C LEU A 99 -12.32 14.14 -11.87
N GLU A 100 -12.05 13.10 -12.65
CA GLU A 100 -12.12 13.15 -14.12
C GLU A 100 -13.53 13.49 -14.61
N ARG A 101 -14.56 12.87 -14.01
CA ARG A 101 -15.96 13.19 -14.32
C ARG A 101 -16.28 14.65 -13.98
N HIS A 102 -15.91 15.11 -12.79
CA HIS A 102 -16.17 16.48 -12.36
C HIS A 102 -15.43 17.50 -13.24
N LEU A 103 -14.18 17.21 -13.62
CA LEU A 103 -13.40 18.05 -14.53
C LEU A 103 -14.11 18.19 -15.89
N LYS A 104 -14.62 17.08 -16.44
CA LYS A 104 -15.36 17.08 -17.70
C LYS A 104 -16.63 17.93 -17.60
N GLU A 105 -17.41 17.76 -16.54
CA GLU A 105 -18.64 18.53 -16.31
C GLU A 105 -18.37 20.04 -16.21
N VAL A 106 -17.36 20.44 -15.42
CA VAL A 106 -16.95 21.84 -15.29
C VAL A 106 -16.44 22.39 -16.62
N SER A 107 -15.65 21.60 -17.37
CA SER A 107 -15.15 22.01 -18.68
C SER A 107 -16.30 22.25 -19.67
N GLU A 108 -17.25 21.33 -19.77
CA GLU A 108 -18.41 21.46 -20.65
C GLU A 108 -19.28 22.66 -20.26
N GLN A 109 -19.50 22.88 -18.96
CA GLN A 109 -20.23 24.04 -18.46
C GLN A 109 -19.51 25.35 -18.82
N SER A 110 -18.19 25.40 -18.64
CA SER A 110 -17.36 26.55 -18.99
C SER A 110 -17.45 26.86 -20.49
N TYR A 111 -17.36 25.85 -21.36
CA TYR A 111 -17.53 26.04 -22.80
C TYR A 111 -18.91 26.58 -23.17
N ARG A 112 -19.98 26.08 -22.54
CA ARG A 112 -21.35 26.57 -22.76
C ARG A 112 -21.50 28.04 -22.33
N GLN A 113 -20.97 28.40 -21.16
CA GLN A 113 -20.99 29.78 -20.66
C GLN A 113 -20.19 30.71 -21.56
N LEU A 114 -18.99 30.30 -21.99
CA LEU A 114 -18.16 31.06 -22.93
C LEU A 114 -18.89 31.29 -24.26
N ALA A 115 -19.57 30.27 -24.79
CA ALA A 115 -20.36 30.40 -26.01
C ALA A 115 -21.52 31.40 -25.84
N LYS A 116 -22.22 31.36 -24.70
CA LYS A 116 -23.30 32.31 -24.38
C LYS A 116 -22.78 33.74 -24.30
N LEU A 117 -21.70 33.97 -23.54
CA LEU A 117 -21.07 35.28 -23.41
C LEU A 117 -20.57 35.81 -24.76
N LYS A 118 -20.03 34.96 -25.64
CA LYS A 118 -19.64 35.36 -27.00
C LYS A 118 -20.82 35.87 -27.83
N ARG A 119 -21.98 35.21 -27.74
CA ARG A 119 -23.20 35.66 -28.44
C ARG A 119 -23.72 36.98 -27.88
N GLU A 120 -23.82 37.10 -26.55
CA GLU A 120 -24.24 38.34 -25.89
C GLU A 120 -23.31 39.51 -26.23
N ASN A 121 -22.00 39.28 -26.25
CA ASN A 121 -21.01 40.29 -26.61
C ASN A 121 -21.15 40.73 -28.08
N ALA A 122 -21.43 39.79 -28.99
CA ALA A 122 -21.69 40.11 -30.40
C ALA A 122 -22.96 40.96 -30.57
N GLU A 123 -24.04 40.62 -29.86
CA GLU A 123 -25.29 41.37 -29.89
C GLU A 123 -25.13 42.77 -29.31
N LEU A 124 -24.48 42.90 -28.15
CA LEU A 124 -24.18 44.21 -27.54
C LEU A 124 -23.30 45.08 -28.45
N LYS A 125 -22.33 44.50 -29.16
CA LYS A 125 -21.51 45.23 -30.14
C LYS A 125 -22.36 45.76 -31.30
N LYS A 126 -23.32 44.97 -31.79
CA LYS A 126 -24.26 45.38 -32.84
C LYS A 126 -25.13 46.55 -32.36
N GLN A 127 -25.76 46.42 -31.20
CA GLN A 127 -26.58 47.48 -30.60
C GLN A 127 -25.79 48.78 -30.36
N LEU A 128 -24.55 48.66 -29.86
CA LEU A 128 -23.66 49.82 -29.71
C LEU A 128 -23.35 50.51 -31.04
N SER A 129 -23.19 49.76 -32.13
CA SER A 129 -22.94 50.33 -33.45
C SER A 129 -24.17 51.07 -34.00
N GLU A 130 -25.37 50.54 -33.77
CA GLU A 130 -26.64 51.15 -34.17
C GLU A 130 -26.89 52.44 -33.39
N LEU A 131 -26.75 52.42 -32.07
CA LEU A 131 -26.87 53.60 -31.22
C LEU A 131 -25.85 54.69 -31.58
N LYS A 132 -24.60 54.32 -31.90
CA LYS A 132 -23.60 55.28 -32.37
C LYS A 132 -24.01 55.96 -33.67
N ARG A 133 -24.58 55.21 -34.62
CA ARG A 133 -25.09 55.73 -35.88
C ARG A 133 -26.26 56.68 -35.64
N GLU A 134 -27.25 56.28 -34.85
CA GLU A 134 -28.41 57.13 -34.49
C GLU A 134 -27.98 58.42 -33.80
N THR A 135 -27.04 58.32 -32.84
CA THR A 135 -26.49 59.48 -32.15
C THR A 135 -25.76 60.42 -33.11
N ALA A 136 -25.07 59.89 -34.11
CA ALA A 136 -24.41 60.70 -35.13
C ALA A 136 -25.42 61.41 -36.04
N GLU A 137 -26.48 60.71 -36.49
CA GLU A 137 -27.55 61.30 -37.30
C GLU A 137 -28.29 62.42 -36.55
N LEU A 138 -28.64 62.23 -35.27
CA LEU A 138 -29.27 63.27 -34.45
C LEU A 138 -28.37 64.49 -34.22
N LYS A 139 -27.04 64.32 -34.20
CA LYS A 139 -26.08 65.42 -34.05
C LYS A 139 -25.88 66.24 -35.33
N LYS A 140 -26.12 65.70 -36.52
CA LYS A 140 -25.99 66.43 -37.80
C LYS A 140 -26.84 67.72 -37.87
N PRO A 141 -28.15 67.73 -37.59
CA PRO A 141 -28.95 68.96 -37.64
C PRO A 141 -28.55 69.97 -36.56
N LEU A 142 -28.10 69.53 -35.37
CA LEU A 142 -27.58 70.42 -34.32
C LEU A 142 -26.29 71.15 -34.73
N SER A 143 -25.43 70.48 -35.50
CA SER A 143 -24.22 71.09 -36.05
C SER A 143 -24.52 72.09 -37.18
N GLN A 144 -25.48 71.78 -38.06
CA GLN A 144 -25.94 72.71 -39.11
C GLN A 144 -26.59 73.96 -38.52
N ARG A 145 -27.42 73.82 -37.48
CA ARG A 145 -28.09 74.97 -36.81
C ARG A 145 -27.11 75.92 -36.11
N ARG A 146 -25.93 75.47 -35.68
CA ARG A 146 -24.88 76.33 -35.11
C ARG A 146 -24.13 77.15 -36.16
N VAL A 147 -24.01 76.66 -37.40
CA VAL A 147 -23.32 77.38 -38.50
C VAL A 147 -24.23 78.46 -39.09
N SER A 148 -25.55 78.29 -39.01
CA SER A 148 -26.54 79.22 -39.58
C SER A 148 -26.95 80.40 -38.68
N VAL A 149 -26.38 80.56 -37.48
CA VAL A 149 -26.68 81.73 -36.63
C VAL A 149 -25.90 82.94 -37.18
N PRO A 150 -26.56 83.99 -37.69
CA PRO A 150 -25.86 85.18 -38.18
C PRO A 150 -25.17 85.89 -37.02
N LYS A 151 -23.90 86.28 -37.18
CA LYS A 151 -23.27 87.25 -36.28
C LYS A 151 -23.94 88.60 -36.51
N ILE A 152 -24.73 89.02 -35.53
CA ILE A 152 -25.31 90.37 -35.48
C ILE A 152 -24.22 91.30 -34.93
N TYR A 153 -23.77 92.26 -35.74
CA TYR A 153 -23.17 93.52 -35.34
C TYR A 153 -23.86 94.64 -36.10
#